data_AF-A0A2K3N1G1-F1
#
_entry.id   AF-A0A2K3N1G1-F1
#
_cell.length_a   1.000
_cell.length_b   1.000
_cell.length_c   1.000
_cell.angle_alpha   90.00
_cell.angle_beta   90.00
_cell.angle_gamma   90.00
#
_symmetry.space_group_name_H-M   'P 1'
#
loop_
_entity.id
_entity.type
_entity.pdbx_description
1 polymer ?
#
loop_
_entity_poly.entity_id
_entity_poly.type
_entity_poly.pdbx_seq_one_letter_code
_entity_poly.pdbx_strand_id
1 'polypeptide(L)'
;MDWSELRKAVEEVELVDAHAHNLVALDSNFPFIHAFSEAQGDALASSQHSLSFKRSLRDLAELYGCDSSLQGVEEYRGVSGLELACSTCFKAARISAILIDDGLELDKKHDIEWHKGFTTLVGRILRIEKVAEKILDEDLPDGFSWTLDSFTKAFVSNNILTVASEIYGLKSIAAYRSGLEINTNVTKIEAEEGLTQVLLAAKPIRIENKNLIDYIFLQSLEVAQSYDLPMQIHTGFGDQDLDMRLSNPLHLRSIFEDKRYSKSRIVLLHASYPFSKEASYLASVYPQVYLDFGLAIPKLSVHGMISSLKELLELAPINKVMFSTDGYAFPETFYLGAKKSREVIFSVLRDSCIDGDLSIPEAVEAAKDILARNAIHFYKINFANSVVSSHNSLPLTVIDDLESDVSFVRIIWVDNSGQHRCRAVPRKRFNNAVTKNGVGLAFAVMGMTSFLDGPAADCGLGAVGETRLTPDISTRKTIPWSKQDEMVLGDMNAKPGQAWEYCPREALRRASKILKDEFDLVMNAGFENEFFLLKSITREGKEEWIPFDSSPYCSSSAFDAASPILREVASALHSMGIPVEQVHAEAGKGQFELVLGHTICTKAADNLVYTRETVRSIARKHGLLATFIP
;
A
#
# COMPACT_ATOMS: atom_id res chain seq x y z
N MET A 1 -4.51 9.03 -18.43
CA MET A 1 -3.38 8.17 -18.02
C MET A 1 -3.62 6.77 -18.52
N ASP A 2 -2.59 6.11 -19.05
CA ASP A 2 -2.67 4.69 -19.36
C ASP A 2 -2.44 3.93 -18.06
N TRP A 3 -3.48 3.23 -17.61
CA TRP A 3 -3.45 2.47 -16.37
C TRP A 3 -3.11 1.00 -16.62
N SER A 4 -2.68 0.63 -17.84
CA SER A 4 -2.43 -0.76 -18.23
C SER A 4 -1.39 -1.45 -17.34
N GLU A 5 -0.31 -0.76 -16.94
CA GLU A 5 0.71 -1.33 -16.06
C GLU A 5 0.19 -1.57 -14.63
N LEU A 6 -0.49 -0.58 -14.04
CA LEU A 6 -1.12 -0.73 -12.72
C LEU A 6 -2.21 -1.80 -12.73
N ARG A 7 -3.05 -1.79 -13.77
CA ARG A 7 -4.09 -2.81 -13.98
C ARG A 7 -3.48 -4.20 -14.07
N LYS A 8 -2.46 -4.37 -14.92
CA LYS A 8 -1.74 -5.62 -15.09
C LYS A 8 -1.11 -6.09 -13.78
N ALA A 9 -0.45 -5.20 -13.04
CA ALA A 9 0.14 -5.54 -11.75
C ALA A 9 -0.92 -6.03 -10.75
N VAL A 10 -2.02 -5.28 -10.62
CA VAL A 10 -3.11 -5.63 -9.73
C VAL A 10 -3.85 -6.90 -10.17
N GLU A 11 -3.90 -7.23 -11.46
CA GLU A 11 -4.57 -8.44 -11.98
C GLU A 11 -3.66 -9.69 -11.93
N GLU A 12 -2.35 -9.54 -12.12
CA GLU A 12 -1.42 -10.68 -12.28
C GLU A 12 -0.74 -11.12 -10.97
N VAL A 13 -0.60 -10.24 -9.97
CA VAL A 13 0.04 -10.60 -8.69
C VAL A 13 -0.65 -11.80 -8.05
N GLU A 14 0.14 -12.79 -7.63
CA GLU A 14 -0.34 -13.88 -6.79
C GLU A 14 -0.49 -13.39 -5.34
N LEU A 15 -1.63 -13.70 -4.72
CA LEU A 15 -2.01 -13.16 -3.43
C LEU A 15 -1.46 -14.00 -2.29
N VAL A 16 -1.03 -13.31 -1.23
CA VAL A 16 -0.84 -13.91 0.09
C VAL A 16 -2.00 -13.46 0.96
N ASP A 17 -2.95 -14.36 1.17
CA ASP A 17 -4.09 -14.13 2.05
C ASP A 17 -3.67 -14.27 3.51
N ALA A 18 -3.39 -13.14 4.16
CA ALA A 18 -2.80 -13.11 5.50
C ALA A 18 -3.78 -13.50 6.62
N HIS A 19 -5.08 -13.56 6.34
CA HIS A 19 -6.10 -13.97 7.31
C HIS A 19 -7.34 -14.53 6.63
N ALA A 20 -7.64 -15.80 6.92
CA ALA A 20 -8.86 -16.48 6.50
C ALA A 20 -9.21 -17.61 7.48
N HIS A 21 -10.25 -18.38 7.17
CA HIS A 21 -10.79 -19.45 8.00
C HIS A 21 -11.03 -20.73 7.20
N ASN A 22 -11.33 -21.83 7.89
CA ASN A 22 -11.61 -23.11 7.25
C ASN A 22 -12.84 -23.07 6.33
N LEU A 23 -12.80 -23.93 5.31
CA LEU A 23 -13.93 -24.28 4.46
C LEU A 23 -14.81 -25.34 5.12
N VAL A 24 -16.12 -25.27 4.89
CA VAL A 24 -17.07 -26.30 5.31
C VAL A 24 -17.21 -27.39 4.24
N ALA A 25 -17.50 -28.61 4.68
CA ALA A 25 -17.84 -29.74 3.82
C ALA A 25 -19.16 -29.47 3.09
N LEU A 26 -19.34 -30.16 1.95
CA LEU A 26 -20.52 -29.98 1.09
C LEU A 26 -21.84 -30.31 1.83
N ASP A 27 -21.80 -31.21 2.81
CA ASP A 27 -22.95 -31.63 3.63
C ASP A 27 -23.09 -30.84 4.95
N SER A 28 -22.36 -29.73 5.10
CA SER A 28 -22.53 -28.79 6.22
C SER A 28 -23.93 -28.20 6.25
N ASN A 29 -24.43 -27.95 7.47
CA ASN A 29 -25.69 -27.24 7.67
C ASN A 29 -25.52 -25.72 7.65
N PHE A 30 -24.30 -25.22 7.44
CA PHE A 30 -24.01 -23.80 7.42
C PHE A 30 -24.62 -23.15 6.16
N PRO A 31 -25.59 -22.21 6.30
CA PRO A 31 -26.31 -21.68 5.15
C PRO A 31 -25.42 -20.86 4.22
N PHE A 32 -25.49 -21.11 2.91
CA PHE A 32 -24.66 -20.42 1.92
C PHE A 32 -24.85 -18.90 1.90
N ILE A 33 -26.02 -18.41 2.33
CA ILE A 33 -26.31 -16.97 2.46
C ILE A 33 -25.27 -16.23 3.34
N HIS A 34 -24.60 -16.92 4.28
CA HIS A 34 -23.54 -16.35 5.11
C HIS A 34 -22.28 -15.94 4.31
N ALA A 35 -22.07 -16.47 3.11
CA ALA A 35 -21.04 -15.97 2.20
C ALA A 35 -21.17 -14.45 1.99
N PHE A 36 -22.38 -13.91 2.09
CA PHE A 36 -22.68 -12.50 1.82
C PHE A 36 -22.88 -11.62 3.07
N SER A 37 -23.06 -12.21 4.26
CA SER A 37 -23.45 -11.44 5.45
C SER A 37 -23.02 -12.09 6.77
N GLU A 38 -22.62 -11.25 7.72
CA GLU A 38 -22.39 -11.61 9.13
C GLU A 38 -23.69 -11.61 9.95
N ALA A 39 -24.83 -11.25 9.34
CA ALA A 39 -26.11 -11.23 10.03
C ALA A 39 -26.54 -12.64 10.45
N GLN A 40 -27.26 -12.72 11.56
CA GLN A 40 -27.89 -13.93 12.05
C GLN A 40 -29.40 -13.67 12.26
N GLY A 41 -30.17 -14.74 12.45
CA GLY A 41 -31.61 -14.66 12.72
C GLY A 41 -32.39 -13.91 11.65
N ASP A 42 -33.41 -13.15 12.05
CA ASP A 42 -34.31 -12.43 11.13
C ASP A 42 -33.59 -11.38 10.27
N ALA A 43 -32.48 -10.82 10.76
CA ALA A 43 -31.68 -9.86 10.00
C ALA A 43 -31.04 -10.50 8.76
N LEU A 44 -30.71 -11.79 8.82
CA LEU A 44 -30.14 -12.53 7.70
C LEU A 44 -31.11 -12.60 6.51
N ALA A 45 -32.41 -12.66 6.74
CA ALA A 45 -33.41 -12.64 5.65
C ALA A 45 -33.33 -11.32 4.85
N SER A 46 -32.99 -10.22 5.51
CA SER A 46 -32.84 -8.92 4.87
C SER A 46 -31.51 -8.76 4.11
N SER A 47 -30.53 -9.64 4.34
CA SER A 47 -29.20 -9.55 3.72
C SER A 47 -29.24 -9.57 2.19
N GLN A 48 -30.23 -10.23 1.59
CA GLN A 48 -30.44 -10.33 0.14
C GLN A 48 -30.76 -8.97 -0.53
N HIS A 49 -31.14 -7.98 0.26
CA HIS A 49 -31.41 -6.62 -0.18
C HIS A 49 -30.18 -5.70 -0.08
N SER A 50 -29.07 -6.18 0.49
CA SER A 50 -27.83 -5.41 0.61
C SER A 50 -27.14 -5.21 -0.74
N LEU A 51 -26.40 -4.11 -0.88
CA LEU A 51 -25.57 -3.85 -2.07
C LEU A 51 -24.49 -4.93 -2.24
N SER A 52 -23.93 -5.42 -1.14
CA SER A 52 -22.91 -6.47 -1.12
C SER A 52 -23.45 -7.77 -1.69
N PHE A 53 -24.62 -8.22 -1.24
CA PHE A 53 -25.27 -9.41 -1.76
C PHE A 53 -25.53 -9.30 -3.27
N LYS A 54 -26.20 -8.22 -3.70
CA LYS A 54 -26.57 -8.04 -5.12
C LYS A 54 -25.36 -8.04 -6.05
N ARG A 55 -24.26 -7.40 -5.64
CA ARG A 55 -23.01 -7.34 -6.41
C ARG A 55 -22.31 -8.70 -6.44
N SER A 56 -22.08 -9.28 -5.26
CA SER A 56 -21.34 -10.53 -5.12
C SER A 56 -22.05 -11.70 -5.81
N LEU A 57 -23.39 -11.73 -5.76
CA LEU A 57 -24.16 -12.74 -6.48
C LEU A 57 -23.94 -12.67 -8.00
N ARG A 58 -23.88 -11.47 -8.59
CA ARG A 58 -23.56 -11.30 -10.02
C ARG A 58 -22.14 -11.75 -10.33
N ASP A 59 -21.18 -11.42 -9.48
CA ASP A 59 -19.77 -11.80 -9.65
C ASP A 59 -19.57 -13.33 -9.58
N LEU A 60 -20.35 -14.02 -8.75
CA LEU A 60 -20.33 -15.49 -8.66
C LEU A 60 -21.04 -16.15 -9.84
N ALA A 61 -22.20 -15.63 -10.23
CA ALA A 61 -22.91 -16.14 -11.40
C ALA A 61 -22.08 -15.99 -12.68
N GLU A 62 -21.35 -14.88 -12.83
CA GLU A 62 -20.38 -14.69 -13.91
C GLU A 62 -19.21 -15.70 -13.83
N LEU A 63 -18.64 -15.91 -12.64
CA LEU A 63 -17.55 -16.87 -12.45
C LEU A 63 -17.96 -18.29 -12.84
N TYR A 64 -19.16 -18.71 -12.44
CA TYR A 64 -19.67 -20.06 -12.66
C TYR A 64 -20.39 -20.23 -14.01
N GLY A 65 -20.70 -19.15 -14.71
CA GLY A 65 -21.48 -19.18 -15.95
C GLY A 65 -22.91 -19.67 -15.74
N CYS A 66 -23.52 -19.34 -14.59
CA CYS A 66 -24.87 -19.74 -14.21
C CYS A 66 -25.83 -18.54 -14.13
N ASP A 67 -27.11 -18.81 -13.82
CA ASP A 67 -28.10 -17.77 -13.61
C ASP A 67 -27.72 -16.85 -12.44
N SER A 68 -27.97 -15.55 -12.60
CA SER A 68 -27.72 -14.52 -11.57
C SER A 68 -28.80 -14.53 -10.47
N SER A 69 -28.99 -15.69 -9.83
CA SER A 69 -29.89 -15.91 -8.70
C SER A 69 -29.18 -16.74 -7.61
N LEU A 70 -29.60 -16.60 -6.35
CA LEU A 70 -29.03 -17.39 -5.25
C LEU A 70 -29.16 -18.88 -5.52
N GLN A 71 -30.35 -19.29 -5.97
CA GLN A 71 -30.65 -20.65 -6.37
C GLN A 71 -29.73 -21.14 -7.50
N GLY A 72 -29.49 -20.34 -8.54
CA GLY A 72 -28.61 -20.75 -9.65
C GLY A 72 -27.17 -21.00 -9.21
N VAL A 73 -26.65 -20.18 -8.30
CA VAL A 73 -25.32 -20.38 -7.71
C VAL A 73 -25.30 -21.61 -6.79
N GLU A 74 -26.33 -21.82 -5.96
CA GLU A 74 -26.44 -23.00 -5.10
C GLU A 74 -26.57 -24.30 -5.89
N GLU A 75 -27.35 -24.29 -6.99
CA GLU A 75 -27.49 -25.43 -7.90
C GLU A 75 -26.15 -25.77 -8.58
N TYR A 76 -25.43 -24.76 -9.07
CA TYR A 76 -24.07 -24.98 -9.60
C TYR A 76 -23.15 -25.63 -8.56
N ARG A 77 -23.14 -25.11 -7.33
CA ARG A 77 -22.31 -25.66 -6.23
C ARG A 77 -22.68 -27.10 -5.91
N GLY A 78 -23.98 -27.41 -5.86
CA GLY A 78 -24.48 -28.76 -5.61
C GLY A 78 -24.08 -29.76 -6.70
N VAL A 79 -24.11 -29.35 -7.96
CA VAL A 79 -23.76 -30.23 -9.12
C VAL A 79 -22.25 -30.37 -9.30
N SER A 80 -21.49 -29.27 -9.15
CA SER A 80 -20.04 -29.25 -9.36
C SER A 80 -19.26 -29.92 -8.23
N GLY A 81 -19.79 -29.89 -7.01
CA GLY A 81 -19.10 -30.36 -5.81
C GLY A 81 -18.08 -29.36 -5.28
N LEU A 82 -17.63 -29.60 -4.04
CA LEU A 82 -16.79 -28.66 -3.31
C LEU A 82 -15.40 -28.49 -3.93
N GLU A 83 -14.76 -29.56 -4.39
CA GLU A 83 -13.41 -29.52 -4.96
C GLU A 83 -13.35 -28.69 -6.23
N LEU A 84 -14.35 -28.81 -7.12
CA LEU A 84 -14.41 -28.02 -8.34
C LEU A 84 -14.74 -26.56 -8.04
N ALA A 85 -15.63 -26.29 -7.10
CA ALA A 85 -15.90 -24.93 -6.63
C ALA A 85 -14.62 -24.28 -6.04
N CYS A 86 -13.89 -25.00 -5.19
CA CYS A 86 -12.63 -24.54 -4.62
C CYS A 86 -11.58 -24.30 -5.71
N SER A 87 -11.36 -25.26 -6.61
CA SER A 87 -10.41 -25.08 -7.71
C SER A 87 -10.76 -23.88 -8.59
N THR A 88 -12.05 -23.65 -8.86
CA THR A 88 -12.52 -22.51 -9.65
C THR A 88 -12.27 -21.19 -8.95
N CYS A 89 -12.69 -21.06 -7.68
CA CYS A 89 -12.54 -19.83 -6.90
C CYS A 89 -11.07 -19.50 -6.61
N PHE A 90 -10.27 -20.45 -6.13
CA PHE A 90 -8.87 -20.20 -5.78
C PHE A 90 -8.01 -19.87 -7.01
N LYS A 91 -8.27 -20.55 -8.14
CA LYS A 91 -7.61 -20.23 -9.42
C LYS A 91 -7.98 -18.83 -9.90
N ALA A 92 -9.26 -18.45 -9.83
CA ALA A 92 -9.72 -17.12 -10.21
C ALA A 92 -9.17 -16.02 -9.26
N ALA A 93 -9.03 -16.34 -7.97
CA ALA A 93 -8.46 -15.45 -6.97
C ALA A 93 -6.94 -15.25 -7.15
N ARG A 94 -6.25 -16.25 -7.73
CA ARG A 94 -4.78 -16.35 -7.84
C ARG A 94 -4.10 -16.25 -6.48
N ILE A 95 -4.59 -17.02 -5.51
CA ILE A 95 -4.01 -17.08 -4.17
C ILE A 95 -2.88 -18.12 -4.16
N SER A 96 -1.67 -17.71 -3.76
CA SER A 96 -0.49 -18.60 -3.67
C SER A 96 -0.14 -18.99 -2.24
N ALA A 97 -0.63 -18.24 -1.25
CA ALA A 97 -0.53 -18.60 0.16
C ALA A 97 -1.77 -18.17 0.92
N ILE A 98 -2.22 -18.97 1.89
CA ILE A 98 -3.27 -18.61 2.85
C ILE A 98 -2.82 -18.88 4.28
N LEU A 99 -3.16 -17.98 5.20
CA LEU A 99 -2.98 -18.17 6.63
C LEU A 99 -4.36 -18.34 7.28
N ILE A 100 -4.63 -19.54 7.78
CA ILE A 100 -5.93 -19.95 8.32
C ILE A 100 -5.93 -19.83 9.84
N ASP A 101 -6.77 -18.94 10.36
CA ASP A 101 -7.24 -19.00 11.74
C ASP A 101 -8.22 -20.18 11.88
N ASP A 102 -7.71 -21.25 12.50
CA ASP A 102 -8.42 -22.52 12.66
C ASP A 102 -9.33 -22.56 13.89
N GLY A 103 -9.46 -21.44 14.62
CA GLY A 103 -10.26 -21.33 15.83
C GLY A 103 -11.69 -20.87 15.61
N LEU A 104 -12.10 -20.58 14.36
CA LEU A 104 -13.50 -20.31 14.06
C LEU A 104 -14.31 -21.60 14.14
N GLU A 105 -15.38 -21.57 14.94
CA GLU A 105 -16.29 -22.70 15.10
C GLU A 105 -17.23 -22.77 13.90
N LEU A 106 -17.12 -23.86 13.16
CA LEU A 106 -17.98 -24.22 12.03
C LEU A 106 -18.27 -25.72 12.21
N ASP A 107 -19.45 -26.16 11.80
CA ASP A 107 -19.92 -27.52 12.07
C ASP A 107 -19.01 -28.59 11.42
N LYS A 108 -19.10 -28.77 10.10
CA LYS A 108 -18.43 -29.82 9.34
C LYS A 108 -17.28 -29.22 8.55
N LYS A 109 -16.29 -28.62 9.21
CA LYS A 109 -15.17 -27.96 8.52
C LYS A 109 -14.03 -28.91 8.15
N HIS A 110 -13.38 -28.62 7.04
CA HIS A 110 -12.14 -29.28 6.64
C HIS A 110 -10.97 -28.75 7.46
N ASP A 111 -10.04 -29.64 7.80
CA ASP A 111 -8.79 -29.27 8.45
C ASP A 111 -7.89 -28.42 7.52
N ILE A 112 -6.84 -27.83 8.08
CA ILE A 112 -5.94 -26.94 7.34
C ILE A 112 -5.17 -27.67 6.23
N GLU A 113 -4.87 -28.96 6.38
CA GLU A 113 -4.10 -29.73 5.38
C GLU A 113 -4.92 -29.94 4.11
N TRP A 114 -6.25 -30.11 4.24
CA TRP A 114 -7.16 -30.21 3.10
C TRP A 114 -7.04 -29.02 2.13
N HIS A 115 -6.76 -27.82 2.67
CA HIS A 115 -6.66 -26.60 1.86
C HIS A 115 -5.40 -26.57 0.97
N LYS A 116 -4.39 -27.41 1.24
CA LYS A 116 -3.17 -27.51 0.41
C LYS A 116 -3.45 -28.02 -1.01
N GLY A 117 -4.64 -28.59 -1.25
CA GLY A 117 -5.08 -28.96 -2.59
C GLY A 117 -5.31 -27.77 -3.54
N PHE A 118 -5.42 -26.54 -3.03
CA PHE A 118 -5.86 -25.37 -3.81
C PHE A 118 -4.88 -24.19 -3.83
N THR A 119 -3.82 -24.24 -3.02
CA THR A 119 -2.82 -23.16 -2.90
C THR A 119 -1.45 -23.74 -2.55
N THR A 120 -0.37 -23.03 -2.91
CA THR A 120 1.01 -23.49 -2.73
C THR A 120 1.42 -23.57 -1.26
N LEU A 121 0.88 -22.70 -0.41
CA LEU A 121 1.19 -22.64 1.01
C LEU A 121 -0.07 -22.45 1.85
N VAL A 122 -0.22 -23.26 2.89
CA VAL A 122 -1.23 -23.11 3.93
C VAL A 122 -0.52 -23.00 5.26
N GLY A 123 -0.65 -21.84 5.91
CA GLY A 123 -0.14 -21.57 7.24
C GLY A 123 -1.24 -21.57 8.28
N ARG A 124 -0.91 -21.97 9.51
CA ARG A 124 -1.83 -21.96 10.64
C ARG A 124 -1.68 -20.69 11.48
N ILE A 125 -2.79 -20.06 11.83
CA ILE A 125 -2.90 -19.02 12.85
C ILE A 125 -3.69 -19.59 14.03
N LEU A 126 -3.17 -19.42 15.25
CA LEU A 126 -3.77 -20.01 16.44
C LEU A 126 -4.63 -18.99 17.19
N ARG A 127 -5.95 -19.25 17.31
CA ARG A 127 -6.88 -18.40 18.07
C ARG A 127 -6.78 -18.65 19.57
N ILE A 128 -6.27 -17.68 20.32
CA ILE A 128 -5.88 -17.86 21.72
C ILE A 128 -7.08 -18.12 22.64
N GLU A 129 -8.21 -17.46 22.42
CA GLU A 129 -9.41 -17.63 23.25
C GLU A 129 -10.00 -19.03 23.09
N LYS A 130 -10.01 -19.57 21.85
CA LYS A 130 -10.53 -20.92 21.60
C LYS A 130 -9.64 -22.00 22.20
N VAL A 131 -8.31 -21.80 22.20
CA VAL A 131 -7.37 -22.69 22.89
C VAL A 131 -7.64 -22.68 24.39
N ALA A 132 -7.80 -21.50 24.99
CA ALA A 132 -8.10 -21.36 26.40
C ALA A 132 -9.44 -22.05 26.77
N GLU A 133 -10.48 -21.86 25.98
CA GLU A 133 -11.79 -22.50 26.18
C GLU A 133 -11.71 -24.02 26.13
N LYS A 134 -11.03 -24.57 25.13
CA LYS A 134 -10.86 -26.03 25.00
C LYS A 134 -10.18 -26.63 26.22
N ILE A 135 -9.15 -25.97 26.75
CA ILE A 135 -8.45 -26.42 27.97
C ILE A 135 -9.40 -26.40 29.17
N LEU A 136 -10.18 -25.33 29.34
CA LEU A 136 -11.10 -25.23 30.47
C LEU A 136 -12.29 -26.19 30.37
N ASP A 137 -12.69 -26.57 29.15
CA ASP A 137 -13.73 -27.57 28.90
C ASP A 137 -13.27 -29.00 29.23
N GLU A 138 -11.96 -29.27 29.31
CA GLU A 138 -11.43 -30.58 29.71
C GLU A 138 -11.85 -30.94 31.15
N ASP A 139 -12.31 -32.18 31.34
CA ASP A 139 -12.65 -32.69 32.67
C ASP A 139 -11.37 -33.01 33.44
N LEU A 140 -11.22 -32.38 34.61
CA LEU A 140 -10.15 -32.73 35.56
C LEU A 140 -10.57 -33.93 36.41
N PRO A 141 -9.61 -34.70 36.95
CA PRO A 141 -9.90 -35.77 37.90
C PRO A 141 -10.74 -35.28 39.10
N ASP A 142 -11.60 -36.15 39.63
CA ASP A 142 -12.53 -35.83 40.72
C ASP A 142 -11.85 -35.08 41.89
N GLY A 143 -12.43 -33.93 42.25
CA GLY A 143 -11.96 -33.08 43.36
C GLY A 143 -10.90 -32.03 42.99
N PHE A 144 -10.44 -32.00 41.74
CA PHE A 144 -9.56 -30.94 41.23
C PHE A 144 -10.36 -29.93 40.38
N SER A 145 -10.11 -28.64 40.61
CA SER A 145 -10.58 -27.55 39.76
C SER A 145 -9.39 -26.85 39.12
N TRP A 146 -9.61 -26.23 37.96
CA TRP A 146 -8.62 -25.36 37.37
C TRP A 146 -8.27 -24.22 38.34
N THR A 147 -6.98 -23.98 38.51
CA THR A 147 -6.42 -22.78 39.14
C THR A 147 -5.72 -21.96 38.07
N LEU A 148 -5.48 -20.67 38.30
CA LEU A 148 -4.81 -19.83 37.30
C LEU A 148 -3.43 -20.39 36.95
N ASP A 149 -2.66 -20.87 37.94
CA ASP A 149 -1.33 -21.43 37.67
C ASP A 149 -1.39 -22.74 36.86
N SER A 150 -2.34 -23.64 37.17
CA SER A 150 -2.49 -24.89 36.41
C SER A 150 -3.03 -24.64 34.99
N PHE A 151 -3.98 -23.73 34.85
CA PHE A 151 -4.48 -23.25 33.56
C PHE A 151 -3.37 -22.60 32.73
N THR A 152 -2.62 -21.67 33.31
CA THR A 152 -1.53 -20.95 32.62
C THR A 152 -0.47 -21.92 32.13
N LYS A 153 -0.11 -22.92 32.95
CA LYS A 153 0.81 -23.97 32.53
C LYS A 153 0.27 -24.77 31.34
N ALA A 154 -1.00 -25.17 31.37
CA ALA A 154 -1.62 -25.90 30.27
C ALA A 154 -1.71 -25.04 28.99
N PHE A 155 -2.12 -23.79 29.13
CA PHE A 155 -2.28 -22.83 28.05
C PHE A 155 -0.95 -22.49 27.36
N VAL A 156 0.04 -22.04 28.15
CA VAL A 156 1.34 -21.63 27.62
C VAL A 156 2.17 -22.86 27.24
N SER A 157 2.50 -23.71 28.22
CA SER A 157 3.53 -24.74 28.03
C SER A 157 3.07 -25.94 27.24
N ASN A 158 1.83 -26.40 27.45
CA ASN A 158 1.36 -27.64 26.83
C ASN A 158 0.68 -27.43 25.48
N ASN A 159 0.36 -26.18 25.10
CA ASN A 159 -0.39 -25.88 23.88
C ASN A 159 0.33 -24.87 22.99
N ILE A 160 0.53 -23.63 23.46
CA ILE A 160 1.12 -22.60 22.58
C ILE A 160 2.58 -22.92 22.28
N LEU A 161 3.40 -23.19 23.31
CA LEU A 161 4.83 -23.45 23.12
C LEU A 161 5.12 -24.71 22.29
N THR A 162 4.24 -25.71 22.35
CA THR A 162 4.40 -26.98 21.60
C THR A 162 4.19 -26.80 20.10
N VAL A 163 3.39 -25.81 19.69
CA VAL A 163 3.09 -25.55 18.27
C VAL A 163 3.71 -24.25 17.75
N ALA A 164 4.45 -23.52 18.59
CA ALA A 164 4.98 -22.19 18.24
C ALA A 164 5.89 -22.20 17.00
N SER A 165 6.57 -23.32 16.71
CA SER A 165 7.39 -23.49 15.49
C SER A 165 6.60 -23.93 14.25
N GLU A 166 5.32 -24.28 14.40
CA GLU A 166 4.45 -24.81 13.35
C GLU A 166 3.37 -23.82 12.90
N ILE A 167 3.24 -22.68 13.60
CA ILE A 167 2.26 -21.64 13.32
C ILE A 167 2.95 -20.39 12.75
N TYR A 168 2.17 -19.59 12.01
CA TYR A 168 2.62 -18.31 11.46
C TYR A 168 2.26 -17.12 12.34
N GLY A 169 1.41 -17.30 13.34
CA GLY A 169 0.98 -16.23 14.24
C GLY A 169 -0.11 -16.67 15.20
N LEU A 170 -0.43 -15.77 16.12
CA LEU A 170 -1.56 -15.88 17.04
C LEU A 170 -2.70 -14.97 16.59
N LYS A 171 -3.91 -15.27 17.00
CA LYS A 171 -5.10 -14.42 16.81
C LYS A 171 -5.81 -14.22 18.14
N SER A 172 -6.14 -12.97 18.45
CA SER A 172 -7.07 -12.61 19.51
C SER A 172 -8.39 -12.11 18.95
N ILE A 173 -9.47 -12.58 19.56
CA ILE A 173 -10.84 -12.11 19.38
C ILE A 173 -11.35 -11.38 20.63
N ALA A 174 -10.47 -10.77 21.44
CA ALA A 174 -10.85 -10.02 22.64
C ALA A 174 -11.96 -8.97 22.39
N ALA A 175 -11.99 -8.37 21.19
CA ALA A 175 -13.07 -7.49 20.74
C ALA A 175 -14.46 -8.13 20.83
N TYR A 176 -14.61 -9.42 20.46
CA TYR A 176 -15.87 -10.19 20.58
C TYR A 176 -16.22 -10.59 22.01
N ARG A 177 -15.30 -10.39 22.97
CA ARG A 177 -15.47 -10.86 24.35
C ARG A 177 -15.63 -9.66 25.28
N SER A 178 -14.52 -9.12 25.76
CA SER A 178 -14.49 -8.07 26.78
C SER A 178 -14.04 -6.70 26.26
N GLY A 179 -13.80 -6.57 24.95
CA GLY A 179 -13.33 -5.35 24.33
C GLY A 179 -11.81 -5.21 24.26
N LEU A 180 -11.35 -4.18 23.56
CA LEU A 180 -9.93 -3.93 23.25
C LEU A 180 -9.17 -3.11 24.30
N GLU A 181 -9.83 -2.65 25.37
CA GLU A 181 -9.18 -1.90 26.44
C GLU A 181 -8.44 -2.85 27.39
N ILE A 182 -7.35 -3.46 26.92
CA ILE A 182 -6.62 -4.48 27.69
C ILE A 182 -5.93 -3.84 28.91
N ASN A 183 -6.24 -4.33 30.11
CA ASN A 183 -5.55 -3.94 31.34
C ASN A 183 -4.17 -4.60 31.42
N THR A 184 -3.13 -3.84 31.09
CA THR A 184 -1.73 -4.30 31.15
C THR A 184 -1.23 -4.64 32.55
N ASN A 185 -1.97 -4.24 33.59
CA ASN A 185 -1.62 -4.44 35.00
C ASN A 185 -2.54 -5.44 35.71
N VAL A 186 -3.33 -6.24 34.96
CA VAL A 186 -4.18 -7.28 35.56
C VAL A 186 -3.35 -8.18 36.47
N THR A 187 -3.78 -8.30 37.71
CA THR A 187 -3.09 -9.08 38.73
C THR A 187 -3.47 -10.56 38.63
N LYS A 188 -2.61 -11.43 39.14
CA LYS A 188 -2.94 -12.87 39.25
C LYS A 188 -4.22 -13.11 40.06
N ILE A 189 -4.49 -12.29 41.08
CA ILE A 189 -5.68 -12.44 41.93
C ILE A 189 -6.94 -12.14 41.10
N GLU A 190 -6.96 -11.03 40.38
CA GLU A 190 -8.08 -10.64 39.52
C GLU A 190 -8.34 -11.67 38.41
N ALA A 191 -7.28 -12.23 37.83
CA ALA A 191 -7.38 -13.28 36.81
C ALA A 191 -7.87 -14.62 37.39
N GLU A 192 -7.46 -15.01 38.61
CA GLU A 192 -7.94 -16.21 39.31
C GLU A 192 -9.43 -16.07 39.68
N GLU A 193 -9.85 -14.89 40.14
CA GLU A 193 -11.27 -14.60 40.38
C GLU A 193 -12.08 -14.68 39.07
N GLY A 194 -11.53 -14.14 37.99
CA GLY A 194 -12.13 -14.25 36.65
C GLY A 194 -12.27 -15.69 36.16
N LEU A 195 -11.23 -16.51 36.35
CA LEU A 195 -11.25 -17.94 36.08
C LEU A 195 -12.33 -18.65 36.89
N THR A 196 -12.42 -18.36 38.18
CA THR A 196 -13.45 -18.96 39.05
C THR A 196 -14.85 -18.64 38.54
N GLN A 197 -15.11 -17.40 38.11
CA GLN A 197 -16.41 -17.02 37.56
C GLN A 197 -16.71 -17.75 36.24
N VAL A 198 -15.72 -17.90 35.36
CA VAL A 198 -15.87 -18.63 34.09
C VAL A 198 -16.17 -20.11 34.34
N LEU A 199 -15.53 -20.74 35.33
CA LEU A 199 -15.76 -22.15 35.67
C LEU A 199 -17.15 -22.41 36.29
N LEU A 200 -17.80 -21.38 36.84
CA LEU A 200 -19.18 -21.46 37.32
C LEU A 200 -20.22 -21.38 36.20
N ALA A 201 -19.81 -20.96 34.99
CA ALA A 201 -20.69 -20.91 33.83
C ALA A 201 -20.98 -22.31 33.28
N ALA A 202 -22.03 -22.43 32.45
CA ALA A 202 -22.35 -23.68 31.79
C ALA A 202 -21.29 -24.04 30.74
N LYS A 203 -21.01 -25.34 30.58
CA LYS A 203 -20.26 -25.87 29.43
C LYS A 203 -21.16 -25.87 28.17
N PRO A 204 -20.61 -25.69 26.95
CA PRO A 204 -19.20 -25.40 26.67
C PRO A 204 -18.80 -24.00 27.14
N ILE A 205 -17.59 -23.90 27.66
CA ILE A 205 -17.08 -22.65 28.25
C ILE A 205 -16.91 -21.61 27.16
N ARG A 206 -17.47 -20.42 27.43
CA ARG A 206 -17.21 -19.21 26.68
C ARG A 206 -16.57 -18.18 27.61
N ILE A 207 -15.33 -17.81 27.34
CA ILE A 207 -14.60 -16.86 28.19
C ILE A 207 -15.02 -15.42 27.87
N GLU A 208 -15.74 -14.79 28.79
CA GLU A 208 -16.17 -13.39 28.67
C GLU A 208 -15.65 -12.51 29.82
N ASN A 209 -15.12 -13.12 30.89
CA ASN A 209 -14.57 -12.37 32.01
C ASN A 209 -13.35 -11.55 31.56
N LYS A 210 -13.46 -10.23 31.70
CA LYS A 210 -12.45 -9.28 31.25
C LYS A 210 -11.06 -9.51 31.84
N ASN A 211 -10.96 -9.77 33.15
CA ASN A 211 -9.65 -9.96 33.78
C ASN A 211 -8.97 -11.24 33.26
N LEU A 212 -9.74 -12.29 33.01
CA LEU A 212 -9.18 -13.51 32.43
C LEU A 212 -8.78 -13.32 30.96
N ILE A 213 -9.59 -12.63 30.15
CA ILE A 213 -9.23 -12.29 28.76
C ILE A 213 -7.96 -11.44 28.71
N ASP A 214 -7.90 -10.37 29.50
CA ASP A 214 -6.72 -9.50 29.55
C ASP A 214 -5.48 -10.29 29.98
N TYR A 215 -5.61 -11.20 30.95
CA TYR A 215 -4.52 -12.08 31.38
C TYR A 215 -4.06 -13.03 30.26
N ILE A 216 -4.99 -13.74 29.59
CA ILE A 216 -4.70 -14.64 28.47
C ILE A 216 -4.03 -13.88 27.32
N PHE A 217 -4.51 -12.68 27.01
CA PHE A 217 -3.94 -11.81 25.98
C PHE A 217 -2.47 -11.48 26.28
N LEU A 218 -2.17 -11.05 27.51
CA LEU A 218 -0.80 -10.69 27.91
C LEU A 218 0.13 -11.92 27.93
N GLN A 219 -0.32 -13.06 28.45
CA GLN A 219 0.46 -14.30 28.41
C GLN A 219 0.77 -14.74 26.97
N SER A 220 -0.21 -14.60 26.06
CA SER A 220 -0.03 -14.92 24.65
C SER A 220 0.94 -13.97 23.95
N LEU A 221 0.92 -12.67 24.31
CA LEU A 221 1.81 -11.66 23.75
C LEU A 221 3.27 -11.88 24.19
N GLU A 222 3.50 -12.32 25.44
CA GLU A 222 4.83 -12.72 25.91
C GLU A 222 5.40 -13.89 25.12
N VAL A 223 4.58 -14.90 24.82
CA VAL A 223 4.97 -16.02 23.96
C VAL A 223 5.25 -15.56 22.53
N ALA A 224 4.36 -14.73 21.97
CA ALA A 224 4.52 -14.19 20.62
C ALA A 224 5.87 -13.48 20.45
N GLN A 225 6.27 -12.62 21.39
CA GLN A 225 7.58 -11.96 21.33
C GLN A 225 8.75 -12.93 21.47
N SER A 226 8.63 -13.95 22.33
CA SER A 226 9.70 -14.91 22.59
C SER A 226 10.03 -15.78 21.38
N TYR A 227 9.03 -16.04 20.52
CA TYR A 227 9.15 -16.84 19.30
C TYR A 227 9.16 -15.99 18.03
N ASP A 228 9.12 -14.66 18.16
CA ASP A 228 8.98 -13.72 17.06
C ASP A 228 7.79 -14.07 16.15
N LEU A 229 6.64 -14.34 16.77
CA LEU A 229 5.36 -14.55 16.10
C LEU A 229 4.53 -13.26 16.11
N PRO A 230 3.81 -12.95 15.03
CA PRO A 230 2.84 -11.87 15.02
C PRO A 230 1.55 -12.23 15.78
N MET A 231 0.88 -11.21 16.30
CA MET A 231 -0.46 -11.28 16.89
C MET A 231 -1.44 -10.53 16.00
N GLN A 232 -2.42 -11.25 15.48
CA GLN A 232 -3.57 -10.69 14.79
C GLN A 232 -4.64 -10.30 15.82
N ILE A 233 -5.25 -9.13 15.69
CA ILE A 233 -6.30 -8.65 16.59
C ILE A 233 -7.52 -8.26 15.78
N HIS A 234 -8.66 -8.90 16.04
CA HIS A 234 -9.93 -8.47 15.45
C HIS A 234 -10.28 -7.05 15.93
N THR A 235 -10.61 -6.15 14.99
CA THR A 235 -11.02 -4.77 15.28
C THR A 235 -12.18 -4.37 14.37
N GLY A 236 -12.97 -3.37 14.77
CA GLY A 236 -14.07 -2.88 13.94
C GLY A 236 -15.33 -3.72 14.06
N PHE A 237 -15.98 -4.02 12.93
CA PHE A 237 -17.29 -4.66 12.89
C PHE A 237 -17.25 -6.19 12.79
N GLY A 238 -18.36 -6.80 13.15
CA GLY A 238 -18.58 -8.25 13.18
C GLY A 238 -20.07 -8.57 13.19
N ASP A 239 -20.42 -9.76 13.66
CA ASP A 239 -21.81 -10.17 13.83
C ASP A 239 -22.46 -9.53 15.09
N GLN A 240 -23.67 -10.00 15.44
CA GLN A 240 -24.43 -9.50 16.58
C GLN A 240 -23.83 -9.82 17.97
N ASP A 241 -22.86 -10.75 18.04
CA ASP A 241 -22.15 -11.09 19.27
C ASP A 241 -21.13 -9.99 19.65
N LEU A 242 -20.70 -9.19 18.67
CA LEU A 242 -19.73 -8.13 18.86
C LEU A 242 -20.35 -6.81 19.34
N ASP A 243 -19.88 -6.29 20.46
CA ASP A 243 -20.12 -4.89 20.82
C ASP A 243 -19.12 -3.97 20.11
N MET A 244 -19.53 -3.40 18.98
CA MET A 244 -18.71 -2.51 18.16
C MET A 244 -18.19 -1.27 18.91
N ARG A 245 -18.82 -0.88 20.02
CA ARG A 245 -18.33 0.24 20.85
C ARG A 245 -16.99 -0.08 21.50
N LEU A 246 -16.73 -1.37 21.75
CA LEU A 246 -15.54 -1.86 22.46
C LEU A 246 -14.44 -2.35 21.50
N SER A 247 -14.67 -2.29 20.19
CA SER A 247 -13.76 -2.79 19.15
C SER A 247 -12.95 -1.69 18.45
N ASN A 248 -12.98 -0.45 18.98
CA ASN A 248 -12.13 0.64 18.50
C ASN A 248 -10.65 0.37 18.82
N PRO A 249 -9.74 0.38 17.84
CA PRO A 249 -8.34 0.04 18.05
C PRO A 249 -7.57 1.03 18.94
N LEU A 250 -8.07 2.25 19.17
CA LEU A 250 -7.45 3.20 20.10
C LEU A 250 -7.36 2.68 21.54
N HIS A 251 -8.25 1.77 21.92
CA HIS A 251 -8.20 1.13 23.24
C HIS A 251 -6.93 0.31 23.46
N LEU A 252 -6.24 -0.12 22.40
CA LEU A 252 -4.97 -0.85 22.48
C LEU A 252 -3.76 0.05 22.75
N ARG A 253 -3.95 1.36 22.87
CA ARG A 253 -2.85 2.30 23.14
C ARG A 253 -2.01 1.91 24.36
N SER A 254 -2.64 1.41 25.42
CA SER A 254 -1.95 0.92 26.62
C SER A 254 -0.96 -0.21 26.31
N ILE A 255 -1.30 -1.10 25.37
CA ILE A 255 -0.43 -2.19 24.92
C ILE A 255 0.74 -1.64 24.10
N PHE A 256 0.50 -0.68 23.20
CA PHE A 256 1.55 -0.13 22.36
C PHE A 256 2.56 0.75 23.11
N GLU A 257 2.12 1.40 24.19
CA GLU A 257 2.98 2.22 25.06
C GLU A 257 3.68 1.43 26.17
N ASP A 258 3.26 0.19 26.43
CA ASP A 258 3.93 -0.69 27.38
C ASP A 258 5.26 -1.20 26.81
N LYS A 259 6.36 -0.82 27.45
CA LYS A 259 7.72 -1.17 27.02
C LYS A 259 7.95 -2.67 26.95
N ARG A 260 7.23 -3.48 27.75
CA ARG A 260 7.31 -4.95 27.70
C ARG A 260 6.93 -5.49 26.34
N TYR A 261 6.01 -4.83 25.63
CA TYR A 261 5.44 -5.28 24.37
C TYR A 261 5.91 -4.49 23.14
N SER A 262 6.87 -3.59 23.31
CA SER A 262 7.39 -2.71 22.26
C SER A 262 8.00 -3.42 21.04
N LYS A 263 8.33 -4.71 21.15
CA LYS A 263 8.88 -5.54 20.07
C LYS A 263 7.87 -6.51 19.46
N SER A 264 6.63 -6.52 19.95
CA SER A 264 5.57 -7.35 19.40
C SER A 264 5.33 -6.96 17.94
N ARG A 265 4.82 -7.89 17.14
CA ARG A 265 4.37 -7.60 15.77
C ARG A 265 2.87 -7.76 15.76
N ILE A 266 2.13 -6.67 15.60
CA ILE A 266 0.67 -6.66 15.77
C ILE A 266 0.03 -6.21 14.47
N VAL A 267 -0.97 -6.96 13.99
CA VAL A 267 -1.81 -6.55 12.86
C VAL A 267 -3.26 -6.38 13.31
N LEU A 268 -3.83 -5.23 13.01
CA LEU A 268 -5.23 -4.89 13.26
C LEU A 268 -6.04 -5.32 12.02
N LEU A 269 -6.98 -6.23 12.24
CA LEU A 269 -7.74 -6.83 11.15
C LEU A 269 -8.98 -5.99 10.79
N HIS A 270 -9.44 -6.18 9.56
CA HIS A 270 -10.73 -5.74 9.03
C HIS A 270 -10.87 -4.26 8.72
N ALA A 271 -9.76 -3.63 8.34
CA ALA A 271 -9.62 -2.17 8.20
C ALA A 271 -10.02 -1.41 9.48
N SER A 272 -10.16 -2.13 10.60
CA SER A 272 -10.83 -1.68 11.80
C SER A 272 -12.19 -1.01 11.55
N TYR A 273 -12.88 -1.27 10.43
CA TYR A 273 -14.03 -0.48 10.00
C TYR A 273 -15.13 -0.46 11.08
N PRO A 274 -15.69 0.71 11.45
CA PRO A 274 -15.55 2.03 10.81
C PRO A 274 -14.39 2.91 11.30
N PHE A 275 -13.46 2.35 12.08
CA PHE A 275 -12.32 3.03 12.71
C PHE A 275 -11.05 3.01 11.87
N SER A 276 -11.16 3.01 10.53
CA SER A 276 -9.99 2.90 9.64
C SER A 276 -9.02 4.07 9.80
N LYS A 277 -9.51 5.26 10.16
CA LYS A 277 -8.68 6.45 10.42
C LYS A 277 -7.85 6.30 11.71
N GLU A 278 -8.48 5.79 12.77
CA GLU A 278 -7.81 5.50 14.03
C GLU A 278 -6.72 4.44 13.83
N ALA A 279 -7.02 3.38 13.09
CA ALA A 279 -6.06 2.34 12.76
C ALA A 279 -4.88 2.89 11.93
N SER A 280 -5.17 3.74 10.94
CA SER A 280 -4.19 4.46 10.13
C SER A 280 -3.22 5.30 10.98
N TYR A 281 -3.76 6.07 11.92
CA TYR A 281 -2.97 6.82 12.91
C TYR A 281 -2.08 5.91 13.76
N LEU A 282 -2.63 4.82 14.30
CA LEU A 282 -1.84 3.90 15.15
C LEU A 282 -0.67 3.28 14.37
N ALA A 283 -0.90 2.86 13.13
CA ALA A 283 0.15 2.28 12.28
C ALA A 283 1.24 3.29 11.89
N SER A 284 0.91 4.59 11.81
CA SER A 284 1.87 5.64 11.45
C SER A 284 2.79 6.01 12.61
N VAL A 285 2.31 5.93 13.86
CA VAL A 285 3.09 6.36 15.04
C VAL A 285 3.71 5.21 15.85
N TYR A 286 3.18 3.98 15.77
CA TYR A 286 3.71 2.82 16.49
C TYR A 286 4.41 1.85 15.53
N PRO A 287 5.72 1.60 15.66
CA PRO A 287 6.47 0.72 14.74
C PRO A 287 5.91 -0.71 14.70
N GLN A 288 5.36 -1.20 15.82
CA GLN A 288 4.81 -2.55 15.95
C GLN A 288 3.43 -2.78 15.30
N VAL A 289 2.73 -1.73 14.87
CA VAL A 289 1.34 -1.82 14.38
C VAL A 289 1.30 -1.87 12.85
N TYR A 290 0.57 -2.87 12.34
CA TYR A 290 0.27 -3.18 10.94
C TYR A 290 -1.25 -3.30 10.75
N LEU A 291 -1.71 -3.25 9.50
CA LEU A 291 -3.13 -3.19 9.14
C LEU A 291 -3.46 -4.19 8.04
N ASP A 292 -4.66 -4.76 8.08
CA ASP A 292 -5.29 -5.37 6.91
C ASP A 292 -6.67 -4.77 6.62
N PHE A 293 -7.34 -5.25 5.57
CA PHE A 293 -8.68 -4.79 5.16
C PHE A 293 -9.63 -5.93 4.72
N GLY A 294 -9.34 -7.18 5.07
CA GLY A 294 -10.26 -8.30 4.85
C GLY A 294 -11.59 -8.08 5.57
N LEU A 295 -12.64 -8.85 5.27
CA LEU A 295 -14.01 -8.62 5.76
C LEU A 295 -14.65 -7.32 5.22
N ALA A 296 -14.10 -6.15 5.56
CA ALA A 296 -14.55 -4.84 5.03
C ALA A 296 -14.59 -4.87 3.50
N ILE A 297 -13.57 -5.46 2.89
CA ILE A 297 -13.58 -5.90 1.50
C ILE A 297 -13.79 -7.42 1.49
N PRO A 298 -14.91 -7.96 0.97
CA PRO A 298 -15.84 -7.33 0.04
C PRO A 298 -17.16 -6.84 0.66
N LYS A 299 -17.39 -6.87 1.98
CA LYS A 299 -18.74 -6.70 2.54
C LYS A 299 -19.32 -5.28 2.40
N LEU A 300 -18.50 -4.24 2.25
CA LEU A 300 -18.97 -2.87 2.11
C LEU A 300 -19.52 -2.56 0.69
N SER A 301 -20.16 -1.40 0.55
CA SER A 301 -20.47 -0.83 -0.78
C SER A 301 -19.17 -0.53 -1.54
N VAL A 302 -19.21 -0.35 -2.86
CA VAL A 302 -17.99 -0.01 -3.63
C VAL A 302 -17.31 1.25 -3.09
N HIS A 303 -18.11 2.28 -2.77
CA HIS A 303 -17.59 3.49 -2.14
C HIS A 303 -17.07 3.22 -0.73
N GLY A 304 -17.75 2.40 0.07
CA GLY A 304 -17.29 2.04 1.41
C GLY A 304 -15.94 1.33 1.38
N MET A 305 -15.76 0.34 0.50
CA MET A 305 -14.49 -0.37 0.33
C MET A 305 -13.35 0.58 -0.10
N ILE A 306 -13.60 1.45 -1.08
CA ILE A 306 -12.62 2.46 -1.53
C ILE A 306 -12.29 3.43 -0.38
N SER A 307 -13.30 3.94 0.32
CA SER A 307 -13.13 4.88 1.44
C SER A 307 -12.31 4.26 2.56
N SER A 308 -12.61 3.03 2.97
CA SER A 308 -11.87 2.34 4.03
C SER A 308 -10.40 2.15 3.67
N LEU A 309 -10.08 1.71 2.44
CA LEU A 309 -8.68 1.57 2.04
C LEU A 309 -7.97 2.91 1.90
N LYS A 310 -8.64 3.96 1.39
CA LYS A 310 -8.08 5.33 1.39
C LYS A 310 -7.77 5.80 2.80
N GLU A 311 -8.70 5.63 3.73
CA GLU A 311 -8.51 6.01 5.14
C GLU A 311 -7.36 5.26 5.81
N LEU A 312 -7.19 3.96 5.52
CA LEU A 312 -6.01 3.22 5.99
C LEU A 312 -4.71 3.81 5.45
N LEU A 313 -4.68 4.24 4.18
CA LEU A 313 -3.49 4.80 3.54
C LEU A 313 -3.28 6.30 3.79
N GLU A 314 -4.22 6.97 4.49
CA GLU A 314 -4.13 8.40 4.80
C GLU A 314 -2.88 8.74 5.62
N LEU A 315 -2.55 7.91 6.62
CA LEU A 315 -1.39 8.07 7.49
C LEU A 315 -0.52 6.82 7.56
N ALA A 316 -1.08 5.62 7.40
CA ALA A 316 -0.30 4.40 7.52
C ALA A 316 0.70 4.28 6.37
N PRO A 317 1.96 3.92 6.67
CA PRO A 317 2.90 3.52 5.64
C PRO A 317 2.37 2.35 4.79
N ILE A 318 2.52 2.43 3.45
CA ILE A 318 2.07 1.39 2.51
C ILE A 318 2.64 0.01 2.88
N ASN A 319 3.89 -0.04 3.36
CA ASN A 319 4.57 -1.28 3.77
C ASN A 319 4.02 -1.90 5.07
N LYS A 320 2.99 -1.30 5.68
CA LYS A 320 2.29 -1.80 6.86
C LYS A 320 0.85 -2.24 6.59
N VAL A 321 0.34 -2.04 5.36
CA VAL A 321 -1.01 -2.43 4.97
C VAL A 321 -0.93 -3.69 4.10
N MET A 322 -1.66 -4.74 4.45
CA MET A 322 -1.61 -6.03 3.74
C MET A 322 -2.99 -6.57 3.41
N PHE A 323 -3.04 -7.42 2.38
CA PHE A 323 -4.25 -8.10 1.94
C PHE A 323 -4.61 -9.28 2.84
N SER A 324 -5.89 -9.38 3.16
CA SER A 324 -6.55 -10.59 3.64
C SER A 324 -7.96 -10.64 3.04
N THR A 325 -8.55 -11.82 2.96
CA THR A 325 -9.96 -11.96 2.55
C THR A 325 -10.91 -11.94 3.73
N ASP A 326 -10.47 -12.43 4.90
CA ASP A 326 -11.35 -12.93 5.96
C ASP A 326 -12.37 -13.96 5.43
N GLY A 327 -11.97 -14.72 4.40
CA GLY A 327 -12.79 -15.73 3.79
C GLY A 327 -13.05 -16.88 4.75
N TYR A 328 -14.29 -17.35 4.83
CA TYR A 328 -14.68 -18.45 5.70
C TYR A 328 -15.79 -19.28 5.09
N ALA A 329 -15.83 -20.55 5.48
CA ALA A 329 -16.81 -21.57 5.11
C ALA A 329 -16.89 -21.92 3.61
N PHE A 330 -16.87 -20.94 2.71
CA PHE A 330 -17.17 -21.14 1.29
C PHE A 330 -16.04 -20.62 0.41
N PRO A 331 -15.59 -21.36 -0.62
CA PRO A 331 -14.52 -20.90 -1.50
C PRO A 331 -14.86 -19.57 -2.21
N GLU A 332 -16.15 -19.29 -2.38
CA GLU A 332 -16.67 -18.05 -2.92
C GLU A 332 -16.25 -16.81 -2.12
N THR A 333 -16.12 -16.90 -0.79
CA THR A 333 -15.71 -15.73 0.02
C THR A 333 -14.28 -15.31 -0.26
N PHE A 334 -13.38 -16.27 -0.52
CA PHE A 334 -11.99 -16.03 -0.89
C PHE A 334 -11.90 -15.35 -2.26
N TYR A 335 -12.65 -15.87 -3.24
CA TYR A 335 -12.72 -15.27 -4.56
C TYR A 335 -13.28 -13.85 -4.53
N LEU A 336 -14.40 -13.63 -3.81
CA LEU A 336 -15.02 -12.30 -3.72
C LEU A 336 -14.09 -11.30 -3.03
N GLY A 337 -13.43 -11.69 -1.93
CA GLY A 337 -12.41 -10.90 -1.26
C GLY A 337 -11.26 -10.53 -2.19
N ALA A 338 -10.68 -11.51 -2.89
CA ALA A 338 -9.61 -11.29 -3.85
C ALA A 338 -10.02 -10.38 -5.03
N LYS A 339 -11.16 -10.66 -5.67
CA LYS A 339 -11.68 -9.87 -6.81
C LYS A 339 -11.88 -8.41 -6.41
N LYS A 340 -12.57 -8.16 -5.29
CA LYS A 340 -12.88 -6.80 -4.85
C LYS A 340 -11.67 -6.06 -4.31
N SER A 341 -10.75 -6.74 -3.64
CA SER A 341 -9.49 -6.13 -3.24
C SER A 341 -8.68 -5.66 -4.44
N ARG A 342 -8.61 -6.45 -5.53
CA ARG A 342 -7.97 -6.00 -6.78
C ARG A 342 -8.67 -4.76 -7.36
N GLU A 343 -9.99 -4.78 -7.51
CA GLU A 343 -10.75 -3.62 -8.03
C GLU A 343 -10.54 -2.35 -7.18
N VAL A 344 -10.56 -2.51 -5.86
CA VAL A 344 -10.44 -1.41 -4.89
C VAL A 344 -9.02 -0.88 -4.84
N ILE A 345 -8.00 -1.74 -4.74
CA ILE A 345 -6.59 -1.34 -4.76
C ILE A 345 -6.26 -0.64 -6.08
N PHE A 346 -6.72 -1.17 -7.22
CA PHE A 346 -6.56 -0.47 -8.50
C PHE A 346 -7.18 0.93 -8.44
N SER A 347 -8.40 1.07 -7.91
CA SER A 347 -9.09 2.36 -7.86
C SER A 347 -8.40 3.34 -6.90
N VAL A 348 -8.01 2.89 -5.71
CA VAL A 348 -7.34 3.71 -4.71
C VAL A 348 -5.96 4.15 -5.21
N LEU A 349 -5.14 3.24 -5.70
CA LEU A 349 -3.81 3.57 -6.19
C LEU A 349 -3.85 4.39 -7.49
N ARG A 350 -4.85 4.16 -8.36
CA ARG A 350 -5.12 5.02 -9.51
C ARG A 350 -5.46 6.44 -9.06
N ASP A 351 -6.34 6.58 -8.07
CA ASP A 351 -6.72 7.89 -7.53
C ASP A 351 -5.50 8.58 -6.90
N SER A 352 -4.70 7.87 -6.10
CA SER A 352 -3.41 8.38 -5.61
C SER A 352 -2.46 8.80 -6.75
N CYS A 353 -2.51 8.13 -7.91
CA CYS A 353 -1.79 8.59 -9.10
C CYS A 353 -2.39 9.82 -9.78
N ILE A 354 -3.71 9.99 -9.73
CA ILE A 354 -4.40 11.18 -10.25
C ILE A 354 -4.11 12.39 -9.34
N ASP A 355 -4.15 12.17 -8.03
CA ASP A 355 -3.97 13.21 -7.02
C ASP A 355 -2.49 13.62 -6.89
N GLY A 356 -1.57 12.78 -7.37
CA GLY A 356 -0.13 13.05 -7.41
C GLY A 356 0.67 12.49 -6.23
N ASP A 357 0.02 11.69 -5.37
CA ASP A 357 0.65 11.03 -4.22
C ASP A 357 1.59 9.89 -4.63
N LEU A 358 1.26 9.18 -5.71
CA LEU A 358 2.05 8.06 -6.24
C LEU A 358 2.26 8.21 -7.74
N SER A 359 3.45 7.94 -8.25
CA SER A 359 3.62 7.63 -9.67
C SER A 359 3.03 6.25 -10.00
N ILE A 360 2.69 5.99 -11.27
CA ILE A 360 2.21 4.65 -11.70
C ILE A 360 3.19 3.52 -11.31
N PRO A 361 4.53 3.66 -11.46
CA PRO A 361 5.47 2.65 -10.97
C PRO A 361 5.41 2.44 -9.45
N GLU A 362 5.28 3.51 -8.66
CA GLU A 362 5.12 3.38 -7.20
C GLU A 362 3.79 2.72 -6.84
N ALA A 363 2.71 3.04 -7.55
CA ALA A 363 1.43 2.34 -7.41
C ALA A 363 1.52 0.86 -7.82
N VAL A 364 2.32 0.52 -8.84
CA VAL A 364 2.58 -0.88 -9.23
C VAL A 364 3.33 -1.62 -8.11
N GLU A 365 4.33 -1.02 -7.49
CA GLU A 365 5.03 -1.64 -6.36
C GLU A 365 4.15 -1.69 -5.10
N ALA A 366 3.40 -0.63 -4.80
CA ALA A 366 2.41 -0.60 -3.72
C ALA A 366 1.36 -1.70 -3.88
N ALA A 367 0.89 -1.96 -5.10
CA ALA A 367 -0.02 -3.07 -5.37
C ALA A 367 0.60 -4.43 -5.01
N LYS A 368 1.86 -4.67 -5.41
CA LYS A 368 2.59 -5.92 -5.09
C LYS A 368 2.88 -6.05 -3.60
N ASP A 369 3.17 -4.94 -2.93
CA ASP A 369 3.47 -4.89 -1.51
C ASP A 369 2.20 -5.20 -0.69
N ILE A 370 1.11 -4.50 -0.98
CA ILE A 370 -0.18 -4.69 -0.31
C ILE A 370 -0.73 -6.11 -0.56
N LEU A 371 -0.71 -6.59 -1.81
CA LEU A 371 -1.32 -7.88 -2.18
C LEU A 371 -0.49 -9.11 -1.75
N ALA A 372 0.82 -8.95 -1.49
CA ALA A 372 1.69 -10.09 -1.21
C ALA A 372 2.90 -9.78 -0.31
N ARG A 373 3.80 -8.89 -0.72
CA ARG A 373 5.15 -8.83 -0.12
C ARG A 373 5.14 -8.37 1.34
N ASN A 374 4.22 -7.50 1.74
CA ASN A 374 4.08 -7.08 3.12
C ASN A 374 3.76 -8.27 4.02
N ALA A 375 2.82 -9.13 3.63
CA ALA A 375 2.51 -10.36 4.36
C ALA A 375 3.69 -11.35 4.33
N ILE A 376 4.38 -11.51 3.20
CA ILE A 376 5.57 -12.39 3.11
C ILE A 376 6.64 -11.97 4.13
N HIS A 377 6.97 -10.68 4.18
CA HIS A 377 7.96 -10.17 5.13
C HIS A 377 7.46 -10.22 6.58
N PHE A 378 6.21 -9.84 6.82
CA PHE A 378 5.63 -9.78 8.16
C PHE A 378 5.44 -11.18 8.77
N TYR A 379 5.01 -12.17 8.01
CA TYR A 379 4.83 -13.54 8.51
C TYR A 379 6.05 -14.44 8.26
N LYS A 380 7.13 -13.91 7.67
CA LYS A 380 8.35 -14.67 7.30
C LYS A 380 8.04 -15.91 6.46
N ILE A 381 7.16 -15.76 5.48
CA ILE A 381 6.72 -16.87 4.62
C ILE A 381 7.87 -17.29 3.71
N ASN A 382 8.19 -18.59 3.73
CA ASN A 382 9.22 -19.19 2.89
C ASN A 382 8.62 -20.25 1.97
N PHE A 383 8.56 -19.94 0.67
CA PHE A 383 8.06 -20.86 -0.36
C PHE A 383 9.04 -22.01 -0.70
N ALA A 384 10.27 -22.01 -0.16
CA ALA A 384 11.23 -23.08 -0.43
C ALA A 384 10.86 -24.42 0.25
N ASN A 385 10.05 -24.40 1.32
CA ASN A 385 9.66 -25.60 2.07
C ASN A 385 8.42 -26.33 1.49
N SER A 386 7.76 -25.78 0.48
CA SER A 386 6.50 -26.32 -0.06
C SER A 386 6.66 -27.26 -1.27
N VAL A 387 7.89 -27.50 -1.76
CA VAL A 387 8.13 -28.36 -2.93
C VAL A 387 8.64 -29.73 -2.51
N VAL A 388 7.74 -30.62 -2.11
CA VAL A 388 7.96 -32.07 -2.23
C VAL A 388 6.74 -32.67 -2.95
N SER A 389 6.75 -32.65 -4.28
CA SER A 389 6.57 -33.86 -5.11
C SER A 389 6.47 -33.52 -6.61
N SER A 390 7.13 -34.37 -7.40
CA SER A 390 6.96 -34.65 -8.83
C SER A 390 7.59 -33.71 -9.89
N HIS A 391 8.82 -34.11 -10.24
CA HIS A 391 9.37 -34.34 -11.59
C HIS A 391 10.03 -33.22 -12.44
N ASN A 392 11.35 -33.46 -12.59
CA ASN A 392 12.23 -33.31 -13.75
C ASN A 392 12.60 -31.88 -14.19
N SER A 393 13.68 -31.36 -13.59
CA SER A 393 14.50 -30.30 -14.17
C SER A 393 15.90 -30.82 -14.53
N LEU A 394 16.30 -30.54 -15.78
CA LEU A 394 17.69 -30.58 -16.26
C LEU A 394 18.50 -29.46 -15.56
N PRO A 395 19.82 -29.63 -15.35
CA PRO A 395 20.57 -28.74 -14.48
C PRO A 395 20.89 -27.42 -15.20
N LEU A 396 20.45 -26.31 -14.62
CA LEU A 396 20.99 -24.99 -14.93
C LEU A 396 21.96 -24.60 -13.82
N THR A 397 23.21 -24.48 -14.25
CA THR A 397 24.35 -23.85 -13.59
C THR A 397 23.96 -22.62 -12.77
N VAL A 398 24.45 -22.60 -11.53
CA VAL A 398 24.56 -21.43 -10.67
C VAL A 398 25.31 -20.34 -11.44
N ILE A 399 24.62 -19.23 -11.72
CA ILE A 399 25.25 -17.94 -12.02
C ILE A 399 24.92 -17.07 -10.82
N ASP A 400 25.86 -16.99 -9.88
CA ASP A 400 26.00 -15.85 -8.99
C ASP A 400 26.43 -14.65 -9.85
N ASP A 401 25.44 -13.85 -10.23
CA ASP A 401 25.54 -12.40 -10.51
C ASP A 401 24.19 -11.96 -11.05
N LEU A 402 23.57 -10.92 -10.46
CA LEU A 402 22.71 -9.95 -11.15
C LEU A 402 22.26 -8.86 -10.15
N GLU A 403 23.14 -7.88 -9.92
CA GLU A 403 22.68 -6.50 -9.78
C GLU A 403 21.84 -6.16 -11.03
N SER A 404 20.53 -5.91 -10.89
CA SER A 404 19.75 -5.40 -12.02
C SER A 404 19.86 -3.87 -12.06
N ASP A 405 20.87 -3.40 -12.79
CA ASP A 405 21.12 -1.99 -13.15
C ASP A 405 20.03 -1.45 -14.09
N VAL A 406 18.84 -1.13 -13.55
CA VAL A 406 17.75 -0.51 -14.32
C VAL A 406 17.91 1.01 -14.28
N SER A 407 18.59 1.54 -15.28
CA SER A 407 18.76 2.98 -15.52
C SER A 407 17.66 3.57 -16.40
N PHE A 408 17.20 4.77 -16.08
CA PHE A 408 16.18 5.49 -16.86
C PHE A 408 16.76 6.71 -17.60
N VAL A 409 16.10 7.10 -18.69
CA VAL A 409 16.34 8.37 -19.38
C VAL A 409 15.06 9.20 -19.31
N ARG A 410 15.11 10.34 -18.62
CA ARG A 410 14.01 11.30 -18.46
C ARG A 410 13.98 12.25 -19.66
N ILE A 411 12.91 12.20 -20.46
CA ILE A 411 12.71 13.10 -21.59
C ILE A 411 11.84 14.25 -21.11
N ILE A 412 12.42 15.44 -20.98
CA ILE A 412 11.80 16.61 -20.37
C ILE A 412 11.28 17.57 -21.44
N TRP A 413 10.10 18.14 -21.21
CA TRP A 413 9.59 19.31 -21.95
C TRP A 413 9.03 20.34 -20.98
N VAL A 414 8.82 21.56 -21.47
CA VAL A 414 8.15 22.63 -20.73
C VAL A 414 6.79 22.84 -21.39
N ASP A 415 5.72 22.89 -20.60
CA ASP A 415 4.39 23.18 -21.13
C ASP A 415 4.10 24.68 -21.25
N ASN A 416 2.91 25.04 -21.72
CA ASN A 416 2.53 26.45 -21.89
C ASN A 416 2.29 27.19 -20.55
N SER A 417 2.16 26.46 -19.44
CA SER A 417 2.09 27.04 -18.09
C SER A 417 3.47 27.23 -17.45
N GLY A 418 4.55 26.93 -18.18
CA GLY A 418 5.93 27.03 -17.71
C GLY A 418 6.35 25.88 -16.79
N GLN A 419 5.54 24.82 -16.69
CA GLN A 419 5.84 23.66 -15.85
C GLN A 419 6.74 22.67 -16.60
N HIS A 420 7.75 22.17 -15.90
CA HIS A 420 8.59 21.09 -16.39
C HIS A 420 7.82 19.79 -16.28
N ARG A 421 7.75 19.04 -17.37
CA ARG A 421 7.10 17.74 -17.45
C ARG A 421 8.08 16.75 -18.04
N CYS A 422 7.95 15.48 -17.69
CA CYS A 422 8.84 14.46 -18.23
C CYS A 422 8.15 13.14 -18.52
N ARG A 423 8.76 12.37 -19.42
CA ARG A 423 8.54 10.93 -19.59
C ARG A 423 9.86 10.24 -19.33
N ALA A 424 9.94 9.47 -18.26
CA ALA A 424 11.06 8.56 -18.04
C ALA A 424 10.82 7.26 -18.82
N VAL A 425 11.84 6.77 -19.51
CA VAL A 425 11.81 5.46 -20.19
C VAL A 425 13.06 4.66 -19.80
N PRO A 426 12.99 3.32 -19.69
CA PRO A 426 14.18 2.51 -19.45
C PRO A 426 15.25 2.76 -20.52
N ARG A 427 16.53 2.88 -20.13
CA ARG A 427 17.66 3.20 -21.04
C ARG A 427 17.70 2.26 -22.26
N LYS A 428 17.35 0.98 -22.08
CA LYS A 428 17.23 0.01 -23.19
C LYS A 428 16.14 0.40 -24.19
N ARG A 429 14.95 0.79 -23.73
CA ARG A 429 13.86 1.29 -24.59
C ARG A 429 14.24 2.63 -25.22
N PHE A 430 14.91 3.49 -24.46
CA PHE A 430 15.42 4.77 -24.96
C PHE A 430 16.27 4.56 -26.20
N ASN A 431 17.36 3.79 -26.05
CA ASN A 431 18.33 3.52 -27.11
C ASN A 431 17.72 2.77 -28.30
N ASN A 432 16.85 1.79 -28.06
CA ASN A 432 16.35 0.91 -29.12
C ASN A 432 15.22 1.53 -29.95
N ALA A 433 14.34 2.30 -29.31
CA ALA A 433 13.08 2.73 -29.93
C ALA A 433 12.84 4.24 -29.83
N VAL A 434 13.07 4.85 -28.67
CA VAL A 434 12.61 6.23 -28.43
C VAL A 434 13.50 7.27 -29.12
N THR A 435 14.80 7.02 -29.23
CA THR A 435 15.70 7.87 -30.02
C THR A 435 15.27 7.98 -31.49
N LYS A 436 14.58 6.97 -32.03
CA LYS A 436 14.12 6.91 -33.43
C LYS A 436 12.68 7.38 -33.59
N ASN A 437 11.80 6.96 -32.67
CA ASN A 437 10.35 7.07 -32.84
C ASN A 437 9.72 8.15 -31.95
N GLY A 438 10.47 8.69 -30.99
CA GLY A 438 9.93 9.53 -29.93
C GLY A 438 8.97 8.78 -28.99
N VAL A 439 8.35 9.52 -28.09
CA VAL A 439 7.28 9.06 -27.19
C VAL A 439 5.98 9.78 -27.53
N GLY A 440 4.88 9.04 -27.65
CA GLY A 440 3.56 9.64 -27.87
C GLY A 440 3.07 10.41 -26.64
N LEU A 441 2.57 11.62 -26.85
CA LEU A 441 1.90 12.45 -25.85
C LEU A 441 0.58 12.97 -26.42
N ALA A 442 -0.48 12.97 -25.62
CA ALA A 442 -1.73 13.63 -26.01
C ALA A 442 -1.50 15.15 -26.13
N PHE A 443 -2.22 15.84 -27.01
CA PHE A 443 -2.10 17.29 -27.16
C PHE A 443 -2.38 18.06 -25.86
N ALA A 444 -3.22 17.52 -24.97
CA ALA A 444 -3.49 18.05 -23.63
C ALA A 444 -2.22 18.40 -22.83
N VAL A 445 -1.08 17.74 -23.05
CA VAL A 445 0.15 18.00 -22.28
C VAL A 445 0.67 19.43 -22.41
N MET A 446 0.30 20.14 -23.48
CA MET A 446 0.61 21.56 -23.68
C MET A 446 -0.51 22.49 -23.19
N GLY A 447 -1.70 21.96 -22.88
CA GLY A 447 -2.84 22.70 -22.35
C GLY A 447 -2.95 22.65 -20.82
N MET A 448 -2.18 21.80 -20.14
CA MET A 448 -2.24 21.60 -18.69
C MET A 448 -2.01 22.91 -17.92
N THR A 449 -2.77 23.11 -16.84
CA THR A 449 -2.58 24.25 -15.94
C THR A 449 -1.50 24.00 -14.89
N SER A 450 -1.04 25.07 -14.23
CA SER A 450 -0.08 25.01 -13.13
C SER A 450 -0.72 24.76 -11.75
N PHE A 451 -2.05 24.84 -11.63
CA PHE A 451 -2.77 24.82 -10.35
C PHE A 451 -3.84 23.71 -10.25
N LEU A 452 -4.14 23.01 -11.34
CA LEU A 452 -5.11 21.91 -11.38
C LEU A 452 -4.62 20.85 -12.36
N ASP A 453 -4.85 19.56 -12.05
CA ASP A 453 -4.46 18.47 -12.94
C ASP A 453 -5.46 18.30 -14.10
N GLY A 454 -5.44 19.26 -15.00
CA GLY A 454 -6.28 19.28 -16.19
C GLY A 454 -5.86 20.36 -17.18
N PRO A 455 -6.25 20.21 -18.46
CA PRO A 455 -6.07 21.26 -19.44
C PRO A 455 -6.92 22.47 -19.08
N ALA A 456 -6.42 23.67 -19.37
CA ALA A 456 -7.20 24.90 -19.23
C ALA A 456 -8.49 24.80 -20.05
N ALA A 457 -9.60 25.28 -19.47
CA ALA A 457 -10.87 25.35 -20.19
C ALA A 457 -10.69 26.13 -21.49
N ASP A 458 -11.35 25.65 -22.56
CA ASP A 458 -11.37 26.27 -23.89
C ASP A 458 -9.99 26.46 -24.57
N CYS A 459 -8.92 25.83 -24.08
CA CYS A 459 -7.59 25.95 -24.70
C CYS A 459 -7.45 25.23 -26.06
N GLY A 460 -8.46 24.43 -26.45
CA GLY A 460 -8.45 23.64 -27.68
C GLY A 460 -7.51 22.42 -27.65
N LEU A 461 -6.80 22.19 -26.54
CA LEU A 461 -5.86 21.08 -26.37
C LEU A 461 -6.44 20.04 -25.40
N GLY A 462 -6.95 18.93 -25.96
CA GLY A 462 -7.59 17.87 -25.20
C GLY A 462 -6.88 16.51 -25.31
N ALA A 463 -7.55 15.47 -24.82
CA ALA A 463 -7.05 14.09 -24.90
C ALA A 463 -7.12 13.50 -26.32
N VAL A 464 -7.73 14.21 -27.27
CA VAL A 464 -7.82 13.82 -28.69
C VAL A 464 -6.64 14.41 -29.46
N GLY A 465 -5.92 13.56 -30.20
CA GLY A 465 -4.72 13.92 -30.93
C GLY A 465 -3.44 13.60 -30.18
N GLU A 466 -2.36 13.37 -30.92
CA GLU A 466 -1.07 12.93 -30.37
C GLU A 466 0.09 13.70 -31.02
N THR A 467 1.03 14.15 -30.19
CA THR A 467 2.34 14.67 -30.59
C THR A 467 3.43 13.66 -30.22
N ARG A 468 4.50 13.60 -31.00
CA ARG A 468 5.68 12.78 -30.71
C ARG A 468 6.74 13.63 -30.03
N LEU A 469 7.05 13.30 -28.77
CA LEU A 469 8.17 13.84 -28.01
C LEU A 469 9.47 13.12 -28.43
N THR A 470 10.25 13.77 -29.27
CA THR A 470 11.50 13.23 -29.80
C THR A 470 12.68 13.77 -28.98
N PRO A 471 13.53 12.92 -28.38
CA PRO A 471 14.64 13.38 -27.55
C PRO A 471 15.73 14.07 -28.40
N ASP A 472 16.17 15.24 -27.97
CA ASP A 472 17.33 15.94 -28.52
C ASP A 472 18.60 15.44 -27.82
N ILE A 473 19.27 14.45 -28.43
CA ILE A 473 20.43 13.76 -27.85
C ILE A 473 21.57 14.71 -27.50
N SER A 474 21.68 15.86 -28.17
CA SER A 474 22.70 16.87 -27.87
C SER A 474 22.55 17.46 -26.46
N THR A 475 21.35 17.38 -25.89
CA THR A 475 21.04 17.90 -24.56
C THR A 475 21.23 16.87 -23.45
N ARG A 476 21.53 15.60 -23.75
CA ARG A 476 21.58 14.51 -22.76
C ARG A 476 22.60 14.80 -21.64
N LYS A 477 22.18 14.63 -20.38
CA LYS A 477 22.99 14.78 -19.16
C LYS A 477 22.77 13.60 -18.21
N THR A 478 23.81 13.14 -17.55
CA THR A 478 23.68 12.26 -16.38
C THR A 478 23.09 13.04 -15.21
N ILE A 479 22.21 12.43 -14.42
CA ILE A 479 21.60 13.08 -13.26
C ILE A 479 22.59 13.01 -12.08
N PRO A 480 23.14 14.14 -11.59
CA PRO A 480 24.18 14.10 -10.56
C PRO A 480 23.72 13.51 -9.22
N TRP A 481 22.44 13.68 -8.88
CA TRP A 481 21.81 13.14 -7.66
C TRP A 481 21.20 11.75 -7.83
N SER A 482 21.17 11.19 -9.04
CA SER A 482 20.76 9.81 -9.35
C SER A 482 21.69 9.24 -10.43
N LYS A 483 22.88 8.77 -10.03
CA LYS A 483 24.00 8.50 -10.95
C LYS A 483 23.72 7.43 -12.01
N GLN A 484 22.71 6.58 -11.79
CA GLN A 484 22.29 5.57 -12.74
C GLN A 484 21.37 6.14 -13.85
N ASP A 485 20.69 7.27 -13.60
CA ASP A 485 19.74 7.90 -14.51
C ASP A 485 20.36 9.03 -15.36
N GLU A 486 19.67 9.33 -16.46
CA GLU A 486 19.98 10.46 -17.34
C GLU A 486 18.73 11.30 -17.61
N MET A 487 18.93 12.52 -18.06
CA MET A 487 17.90 13.42 -18.54
C MET A 487 18.27 13.95 -19.94
N VAL A 488 17.26 14.23 -20.74
CA VAL A 488 17.37 14.77 -22.10
C VAL A 488 16.16 15.63 -22.37
N LEU A 489 16.30 16.73 -23.09
CA LEU A 489 15.17 17.57 -23.48
C LEU A 489 14.53 17.03 -24.77
N GLY A 490 13.21 17.17 -24.90
CA GLY A 490 12.45 16.65 -26.03
C GLY A 490 11.81 17.75 -26.88
N ASP A 491 11.86 17.55 -28.19
CA ASP A 491 11.11 18.33 -29.18
C ASP A 491 9.75 17.69 -29.45
N MET A 492 8.72 18.50 -29.70
CA MET A 492 7.36 18.01 -29.97
C MET A 492 7.04 18.10 -31.46
N ASN A 493 6.62 16.98 -32.04
CA ASN A 493 6.35 16.85 -33.46
C ASN A 493 4.92 16.38 -33.72
N ALA A 494 4.16 17.10 -34.55
CA ALA A 494 2.81 16.73 -34.93
C ALA A 494 2.80 15.44 -35.78
N LYS A 495 3.85 15.25 -36.58
CA LYS A 495 4.12 14.05 -37.39
C LYS A 495 5.63 13.82 -37.42
N PRO A 496 6.12 12.62 -37.76
CA PRO A 496 7.56 12.38 -37.90
C PRO A 496 8.22 13.44 -38.81
N GLY A 497 9.20 14.17 -38.28
CA GLY A 497 9.92 15.24 -38.99
C GLY A 497 9.17 16.58 -39.13
N GLN A 498 7.96 16.70 -38.61
CA GLN A 498 7.17 17.94 -38.63
C GLN A 498 6.95 18.44 -37.21
N ALA A 499 7.67 19.51 -36.85
CA ALA A 499 7.52 20.16 -35.56
C ALA A 499 6.07 20.63 -35.33
N TRP A 500 5.58 20.46 -34.11
CA TRP A 500 4.25 20.89 -33.73
C TRP A 500 4.25 22.39 -33.42
N GLU A 501 3.14 23.09 -33.71
CA GLU A 501 3.04 24.53 -33.48
C GLU A 501 3.18 24.92 -32.00
N TYR A 502 2.78 24.03 -31.10
CA TYR A 502 2.91 24.17 -29.64
C TYR A 502 4.25 23.70 -29.09
N CYS A 503 5.26 23.39 -29.90
CA CYS A 503 6.59 23.07 -29.40
C CYS A 503 7.34 24.35 -28.99
N PRO A 504 7.64 24.59 -27.68
CA PRO A 504 8.29 25.83 -27.26
C PRO A 504 9.74 25.93 -27.73
N ARG A 505 10.46 24.80 -27.78
CA ARG A 505 11.83 24.73 -28.32
C ARG A 505 11.85 25.16 -29.78
N GLU A 506 10.91 24.68 -30.58
CA GLU A 506 10.81 25.07 -31.98
C GLU A 506 10.37 26.53 -32.15
N ALA A 507 9.45 27.03 -31.31
CA ALA A 507 9.09 28.44 -31.33
C ALA A 507 10.32 29.36 -31.14
N LEU A 508 11.19 29.03 -30.18
CA LEU A 508 12.45 29.75 -29.97
C LEU A 508 13.42 29.60 -31.14
N ARG A 509 13.55 28.40 -31.73
CA ARG A 509 14.40 28.17 -32.91
C ARG A 509 13.91 28.98 -34.12
N ARG A 510 12.60 29.06 -34.37
CA ARG A 510 12.03 29.89 -35.44
C ARG A 510 12.33 31.38 -35.24
N ALA A 511 12.11 31.90 -34.03
CA ALA A 511 12.44 33.30 -33.72
C ALA A 511 13.94 33.58 -33.88
N SER A 512 14.80 32.67 -33.41
CA SER A 512 16.26 32.78 -33.56
C SER A 512 16.69 32.72 -35.02
N LYS A 513 16.02 31.90 -35.84
CA LYS A 513 16.29 31.79 -37.28
C LYS A 513 15.90 33.08 -38.01
N ILE A 514 14.77 33.70 -37.70
CA ILE A 514 14.37 34.99 -38.25
C ILE A 514 15.44 36.05 -37.95
N LEU A 515 15.87 36.15 -36.69
CA LEU A 515 16.94 37.07 -36.29
C LEU A 515 18.24 36.86 -37.09
N LYS A 516 18.60 35.60 -37.34
CA LYS A 516 19.82 35.27 -38.07
C LYS A 516 19.69 35.49 -39.58
N ASP A 517 18.60 35.06 -40.20
CA ASP A 517 18.44 35.10 -41.65
C ASP A 517 18.13 36.50 -42.17
N GLU A 518 17.30 37.26 -41.46
CA GLU A 518 16.85 38.58 -41.89
C GLU A 518 17.78 39.71 -41.39
N PHE A 519 18.44 39.50 -40.25
CA PHE A 519 19.22 40.55 -39.58
C PHE A 519 20.67 40.16 -39.24
N ASP A 520 21.10 38.93 -39.53
CA ASP A 520 22.42 38.38 -39.17
C ASP A 520 22.75 38.41 -37.65
N LEU A 521 21.73 38.49 -36.80
CA LEU A 521 21.86 38.59 -35.34
C LEU A 521 21.79 37.21 -34.65
N VAL A 522 22.56 37.06 -33.57
CA VAL A 522 22.50 35.90 -32.66
C VAL A 522 22.19 36.39 -31.25
N MET A 523 21.10 35.92 -30.67
CA MET A 523 20.69 36.28 -29.31
C MET A 523 21.41 35.40 -28.29
N ASN A 524 22.08 36.04 -27.32
CA ASN A 524 22.56 35.40 -26.10
C ASN A 524 21.64 35.73 -24.92
N ALA A 525 21.49 34.81 -23.98
CA ALA A 525 20.72 35.00 -22.76
C ALA A 525 21.46 34.38 -21.55
N GLY A 526 21.25 34.97 -20.38
CA GLY A 526 21.60 34.43 -19.06
C GLY A 526 20.39 34.54 -18.14
N PHE A 527 20.36 33.75 -17.07
CA PHE A 527 19.21 33.70 -16.16
C PHE A 527 19.66 33.82 -14.71
N GLU A 528 19.04 34.78 -14.03
CA GLU A 528 19.05 34.92 -12.57
C GLU A 528 17.88 34.06 -12.03
N ASN A 529 18.21 33.02 -11.28
CA ASN A 529 17.23 32.06 -10.78
C ASN A 529 16.96 32.33 -9.32
N GLU A 530 15.89 33.07 -9.05
CA GLU A 530 15.39 33.27 -7.70
C GLU A 530 14.47 32.13 -7.27
N PHE A 531 14.71 31.59 -6.07
CA PHE A 531 13.87 30.56 -5.47
C PHE A 531 13.85 30.66 -3.95
N PHE A 532 12.74 30.25 -3.35
CA PHE A 532 12.60 30.08 -1.91
C PHE A 532 12.93 28.65 -1.53
N LEU A 533 13.72 28.48 -0.47
CA LEU A 533 13.81 27.26 0.29
C LEU A 533 12.83 27.34 1.46
N LEU A 534 11.94 26.35 1.55
CA LEU A 534 10.96 26.23 2.62
C LEU A 534 11.24 24.95 3.41
N LYS A 535 11.07 25.03 4.73
CA LYS A 535 11.10 23.88 5.62
C LYS A 535 9.69 23.57 6.09
N SER A 536 9.40 22.27 6.15
CA SER A 536 8.17 21.78 6.74
C SER A 536 8.27 21.86 8.27
N ILE A 537 7.25 22.43 8.89
CA ILE A 537 7.05 22.37 10.34
C ILE A 537 5.63 21.91 10.62
N THR A 538 5.43 21.23 11.75
CA THR A 538 4.10 20.92 12.23
C THR A 538 3.68 21.96 13.26
N ARG A 539 2.60 22.69 12.98
CA ARG A 539 1.94 23.62 13.92
C ARG A 539 0.49 23.22 14.06
N GLU A 540 0.05 23.01 15.31
CA GLU A 540 -1.33 22.61 15.62
C GLU A 540 -1.79 21.36 14.85
N GLY A 541 -0.87 20.42 14.59
CA GLY A 541 -1.15 19.19 13.84
C GLY A 541 -1.27 19.37 12.32
N LYS A 542 -0.99 20.57 11.79
CA LYS A 542 -0.95 20.85 10.34
C LYS A 542 0.48 21.08 9.90
N GLU A 543 0.81 20.56 8.73
CA GLU A 543 2.05 20.86 8.05
C GLU A 543 2.01 22.29 7.49
N GLU A 544 2.97 23.11 7.87
CA GLU A 544 3.18 24.45 7.35
C GLU A 544 4.57 24.53 6.72
N TRP A 545 4.63 25.08 5.51
CA TRP A 545 5.88 25.40 4.85
C TRP A 545 6.29 26.82 5.22
N ILE A 546 7.33 26.93 6.03
CA ILE A 546 7.87 28.24 6.42
C ILE A 546 9.20 28.49 5.74
N PRO A 547 9.59 29.77 5.55
CA PRO A 547 10.92 30.13 5.10
C PRO A 547 12.04 29.38 5.82
N PHE A 548 13.04 28.93 5.05
CA PHE A 548 14.24 28.26 5.57
C PHE A 548 14.90 29.09 6.67
N ASP A 549 15.08 30.39 6.41
CA ASP A 549 15.53 31.40 7.36
C ASP A 549 14.68 32.69 7.29
N SER A 550 15.04 33.67 8.11
CA SER A 550 14.44 35.01 8.11
C SER A 550 15.48 36.11 8.03
N SER A 551 16.60 35.84 7.37
CA SER A 551 17.73 36.76 7.26
C SER A 551 17.45 37.89 6.26
N PRO A 552 18.15 39.03 6.34
CA PRO A 552 18.02 40.10 5.36
C PRO A 552 18.77 39.79 4.05
N TYR A 553 18.50 40.60 3.02
CA TYR A 553 19.17 40.59 1.73
C TYR A 553 20.70 40.55 1.85
N CYS A 554 21.36 39.75 1.00
CA CYS A 554 22.82 39.57 0.96
C CYS A 554 23.47 39.15 2.28
N SER A 555 22.71 38.52 3.20
CA SER A 555 23.26 38.06 4.48
C SER A 555 24.27 36.93 4.31
N SER A 556 25.49 37.12 4.84
CA SER A 556 26.51 36.06 4.86
C SER A 556 26.07 34.87 5.72
N SER A 557 25.34 35.11 6.82
CA SER A 557 24.85 34.03 7.69
C SER A 557 23.76 33.18 7.03
N ALA A 558 22.97 33.77 6.14
CA ALA A 558 21.96 33.05 5.35
C ALA A 558 22.63 32.12 4.34
N PHE A 559 23.66 32.63 3.66
CA PHE A 559 24.48 31.82 2.76
C PHE A 559 25.16 30.67 3.52
N ASP A 560 25.76 30.93 4.68
CA ASP A 560 26.40 29.89 5.49
C ASP A 560 25.40 28.80 5.92
N ALA A 561 24.19 29.20 6.33
CA ALA A 561 23.13 28.26 6.72
C ALA A 561 22.67 27.37 5.55
N ALA A 562 22.50 27.94 4.36
CA ALA A 562 22.09 27.20 3.16
C ALA A 562 23.27 26.57 2.38
N SER A 563 24.51 26.84 2.79
CA SER A 563 25.72 26.46 2.05
C SER A 563 25.81 24.97 1.68
N PRO A 564 25.41 24.00 2.54
CA PRO A 564 25.43 22.59 2.16
C PRO A 564 24.58 22.30 0.91
N ILE A 565 23.41 22.93 0.80
CA ILE A 565 22.49 22.77 -0.33
C ILE A 565 23.01 23.54 -1.54
N LEU A 566 23.37 24.82 -1.36
CA LEU A 566 23.80 25.69 -2.45
C LEU A 566 25.10 25.21 -3.10
N ARG A 567 26.05 24.68 -2.31
CA ARG A 567 27.28 24.06 -2.85
C ARG A 567 26.99 22.77 -3.62
N GLU A 568 26.06 21.95 -3.14
CA GLU A 568 25.69 20.73 -3.85
C GLU A 568 25.00 21.06 -5.18
N VAL A 569 24.11 22.06 -5.19
CA VAL A 569 23.48 22.60 -6.42
C VAL A 569 24.54 23.10 -7.39
N ALA A 570 25.44 24.00 -6.94
CA ALA A 570 26.49 24.55 -7.79
C ALA A 570 27.41 23.46 -8.34
N SER A 571 27.76 22.45 -7.52
CA SER A 571 28.58 21.32 -7.95
C SER A 571 27.88 20.44 -8.99
N ALA A 572 26.58 20.17 -8.81
CA ALA A 572 25.78 19.42 -9.76
C ALA A 572 25.67 20.16 -11.11
N LEU A 573 25.39 21.46 -11.09
CA LEU A 573 25.32 22.29 -12.31
C LEU A 573 26.66 22.36 -13.03
N HIS A 574 27.75 22.51 -12.28
CA HIS A 574 29.10 22.47 -12.85
C HIS A 574 29.38 21.13 -13.54
N SER A 575 28.99 19.99 -12.94
CA SER A 575 29.14 18.67 -13.55
C SER A 575 28.31 18.49 -14.84
N MET A 576 27.23 19.26 -14.99
CA MET A 576 26.40 19.32 -16.20
C MET A 576 26.93 20.31 -17.25
N GLY A 577 28.02 21.04 -16.94
CA GLY A 577 28.59 22.06 -17.82
C GLY A 577 27.81 23.38 -17.82
N ILE A 578 27.12 23.69 -16.72
CA ILE A 578 26.36 24.92 -16.52
C ILE A 578 27.13 25.80 -15.51
N PRO A 579 27.75 26.91 -15.95
CA PRO A 579 28.49 27.79 -15.05
C PRO A 579 27.53 28.58 -14.15
N VAL A 580 27.80 28.54 -12.84
CA VAL A 580 27.17 29.39 -11.84
C VAL A 580 28.12 30.55 -11.56
N GLU A 581 27.69 31.78 -11.85
CA GLU A 581 28.50 32.99 -11.71
C GLU A 581 28.39 33.58 -10.31
N GLN A 582 27.20 33.50 -9.70
CA GLN A 582 26.90 34.10 -8.41
C GLN A 582 25.79 33.33 -7.69
N VAL A 583 25.88 33.29 -6.35
CA VAL A 583 24.82 32.82 -5.46
C VAL A 583 24.77 33.74 -4.25
N HIS A 584 23.59 34.25 -3.90
CA HIS A 584 23.39 35.04 -2.68
C HIS A 584 22.00 34.81 -2.08
N ALA A 585 21.83 35.22 -0.82
CA ALA A 585 20.51 35.31 -0.19
C ALA A 585 19.79 36.57 -0.70
N GLU A 586 18.59 36.39 -1.22
CA GLU A 586 17.78 37.44 -1.83
C GLU A 586 16.88 38.14 -0.79
N ALA A 587 16.09 39.13 -1.19
CA ALA A 587 15.31 39.97 -0.29
C ALA A 587 14.18 39.23 0.46
N GLY A 588 13.67 38.13 -0.10
CA GLY A 588 12.67 37.28 0.53
C GLY A 588 13.25 36.37 1.62
N LYS A 589 12.43 36.06 2.64
CA LYS A 589 12.82 35.17 3.73
C LYS A 589 13.07 33.76 3.19
N GLY A 590 14.28 33.23 3.39
CA GLY A 590 14.69 31.94 2.82
C GLY A 590 14.76 31.94 1.29
N GLN A 591 14.82 33.12 0.65
CA GLN A 591 14.99 33.28 -0.79
C GLN A 591 16.46 33.33 -1.14
N PHE A 592 16.83 32.69 -2.24
CA PHE A 592 18.18 32.68 -2.79
C PHE A 592 18.12 32.95 -4.28
N GLU A 593 19.13 33.63 -4.79
CA GLU A 593 19.34 33.80 -6.21
C GLU A 593 20.56 32.98 -6.65
N LEU A 594 20.43 32.31 -7.80
CA LEU A 594 21.52 31.61 -8.47
C LEU A 594 21.65 32.12 -9.91
N VAL A 595 22.75 32.81 -10.19
CA VAL A 595 23.02 33.45 -11.49
C VAL A 595 23.79 32.50 -12.39
N LEU A 596 23.26 32.27 -13.60
CA LEU A 596 23.90 31.44 -14.63
C LEU A 596 24.67 32.29 -15.64
N GLY A 597 25.81 31.78 -16.12
CA GLY A 597 26.55 32.40 -17.21
C GLY A 597 25.72 32.45 -18.51
N HIS A 598 25.93 33.50 -19.31
CA HIS A 598 25.20 33.67 -20.57
C HIS A 598 25.70 32.75 -21.69
N THR A 599 24.81 32.36 -22.60
CA THR A 599 25.14 31.60 -23.81
C THR A 599 24.08 31.83 -24.88
N ILE A 600 24.18 31.18 -26.04
CA ILE A 600 23.17 31.29 -27.10
C ILE A 600 21.78 30.95 -26.53
N CYS A 601 20.76 31.72 -26.90
CA CYS A 601 19.45 31.69 -26.22
C CYS A 601 18.80 30.30 -26.13
N THR A 602 18.97 29.43 -27.13
CA THR A 602 18.47 28.04 -27.09
C THR A 602 19.15 27.21 -26.01
N LYS A 603 20.48 27.29 -25.91
CA LYS A 603 21.25 26.61 -24.86
C LYS A 603 21.02 27.24 -23.48
N ALA A 604 20.82 28.56 -23.43
CA ALA A 604 20.50 29.25 -22.19
C ALA A 604 19.15 28.78 -21.63
N ALA A 605 18.13 28.62 -22.50
CA ALA A 605 16.85 28.07 -22.12
C ALA A 605 16.96 26.61 -21.64
N ASP A 606 17.79 25.79 -22.30
CA ASP A 606 18.06 24.41 -21.86
C ASP A 606 18.73 24.37 -20.47
N ASN A 607 19.71 25.25 -20.25
CA ASN A 607 20.39 25.40 -18.96
C ASN A 607 19.41 25.82 -17.87
N LEU A 608 18.48 26.75 -18.16
CA LEU A 608 17.44 27.16 -17.21
C LEU A 608 16.60 25.98 -16.74
N VAL A 609 16.18 25.10 -17.66
CA VAL A 609 15.40 23.91 -17.34
C VAL A 609 16.18 23.00 -16.39
N TYR A 610 17.43 22.68 -16.74
CA TYR A 610 18.29 21.85 -15.90
C TYR A 610 18.61 22.46 -14.54
N THR A 611 18.76 23.78 -14.47
CA THR A 611 18.99 24.48 -13.21
C THR A 611 17.83 24.31 -12.24
N ARG A 612 16.59 24.54 -12.67
CA ARG A 612 15.42 24.40 -11.78
C ARG A 612 15.19 22.95 -11.37
N GLU A 613 15.42 21.98 -12.26
CA GLU A 613 15.36 20.54 -11.90
C GLU A 613 16.39 20.17 -10.84
N THR A 614 17.60 20.71 -10.96
CA THR A 614 18.71 20.48 -10.02
C THR A 614 18.41 21.07 -8.66
N VAL A 615 17.99 22.35 -8.61
CA VAL A 615 17.63 23.04 -7.37
C VAL A 615 16.51 22.30 -6.64
N ARG A 616 15.42 21.95 -7.34
CA ARG A 616 14.28 21.22 -6.75
C ARG A 616 14.69 19.85 -6.21
N SER A 617 15.48 19.11 -6.98
CA SER A 617 15.85 17.74 -6.60
C SER A 617 16.78 17.71 -5.40
N ILE A 618 17.78 18.60 -5.37
CA ILE A 618 18.71 18.68 -4.24
C ILE A 618 18.01 19.23 -3.01
N ALA A 619 17.15 20.25 -3.13
CA ALA A 619 16.37 20.72 -1.98
C ALA A 619 15.52 19.60 -1.35
N ARG A 620 14.82 18.79 -2.18
CA ARG A 620 14.05 17.63 -1.70
C ARG A 620 14.91 16.58 -1.02
N LYS A 621 16.11 16.30 -1.55
CA LYS A 621 17.09 15.40 -0.91
C LYS A 621 17.45 15.88 0.51
N HIS A 622 17.43 17.18 0.76
CA HIS A 622 17.67 17.79 2.06
C HIS A 622 16.39 18.04 2.89
N GLY A 623 15.24 17.47 2.50
CA GLY A 623 13.97 17.65 3.22
C GLY A 623 13.37 19.05 3.10
N LEU A 624 13.76 19.82 2.08
CA LEU A 624 13.28 21.18 1.81
C LEU A 624 12.45 21.22 0.52
N LEU A 625 11.52 22.17 0.46
CA LEU A 625 10.81 22.52 -0.77
C LEU A 625 11.49 23.73 -1.42
N ALA A 626 11.93 23.60 -2.67
CA ALA A 626 12.36 24.74 -3.48
C ALA A 626 11.22 25.21 -4.40
N THR A 627 10.81 26.47 -4.27
CA THR A 627 9.79 27.07 -5.13
C THR A 627 10.32 28.30 -5.86
N PHE A 628 9.95 28.42 -7.14
CA PHE A 628 10.27 29.55 -8.03
C PHE A 628 9.05 30.46 -8.23
N ILE A 629 8.02 30.29 -7.39
CA ILE A 629 6.86 31.17 -7.35
C ILE A 629 7.33 32.46 -6.65
N PRO A 630 7.07 33.64 -7.24
CA PRO A 630 7.48 34.93 -6.68
C PRO A 630 6.79 35.25 -5.35
#